data_AF-A0A440BGG8-F1
#
_entry.id   AF-A0A440BGG8-F1
#
_cell.length_a   1.000
_cell.length_b   1.000
_cell.length_c   1.000
_cell.angle_alpha   90.00
_cell.angle_beta   90.00
_cell.angle_gamma   90.00
#
_symmetry.space_group_name_H-M   'P 1'
#
loop_
_entity.id
_entity.type
_entity.pdbx_description
1 polymer ?
#
loop_
_entity_poly.entity_id
_entity_poly.type
_entity_poly.pdbx_seq_one_letter_code
_entity_poly.pdbx_strand_id
1 'polypeptide(L)' 'MADDIYVQAYRQGGVEAVSALLKKQFPDDGARVRATEDLEETGLWGILWHKSSRTGRRDLGVVMEFFGDE' A
#
# COMPACT_ATOMS: atom_id res chain seq x y z
N MET A 1 -1.77 -1.50 -14.84
CA MET A 1 -3.02 -2.25 -14.54
C MET A 1 -3.01 -2.92 -13.16
N ALA A 2 -1.97 -2.78 -12.32
CA ALA A 2 -2.02 -3.28 -10.93
C ALA A 2 -2.87 -2.37 -10.02
N ASP A 3 -2.85 -1.05 -10.28
CA ASP A 3 -3.65 -0.04 -9.59
C ASP A 3 -5.16 -0.39 -9.57
N ASP A 4 -5.72 -0.86 -10.69
CA ASP A 4 -7.13 -1.26 -10.82
C ASP A 4 -7.57 -2.28 -9.76
N ILE A 5 -6.71 -3.25 -9.40
CA ILE A 5 -7.03 -4.27 -8.39
C ILE A 5 -7.07 -3.64 -6.99
N TYR A 6 -6.17 -2.71 -6.70
CA TYR A 6 -6.14 -2.01 -5.42
C TYR A 6 -7.30 -1.02 -5.30
N VAL A 7 -7.65 -0.31 -6.39
CA VAL A 7 -8.83 0.57 -6.45
C VAL A 7 -10.11 -0.25 -6.26
N GLN A 8 -10.23 -1.41 -6.90
CA GLN A 8 -11.38 -2.30 -6.68
C GLN A 8 -11.48 -2.79 -5.24
N ALA A 9 -10.34 -3.17 -4.63
CA ALA A 9 -10.31 -3.57 -3.23
C ALA A 9 -10.74 -2.41 -2.31
N TYR A 10 -10.27 -1.19 -2.60
CA TYR A 10 -10.69 0.02 -1.89
C TYR A 10 -12.19 0.28 -2.01
N ARG A 11 -12.77 0.13 -3.21
CA ARG A 11 -14.22 0.28 -3.41
C ARG A 11 -15.05 -0.79 -2.70
N GLN A 12 -14.49 -1.97 -2.49
CA GLN A 12 -15.19 -3.08 -1.81
C GLN A 12 -15.10 -3.01 -0.28
N GLY A 13 -13.99 -2.52 0.28
CA GLY A 13 -13.76 -2.57 1.72
C GLY A 13 -12.79 -1.52 2.27
N GLY A 14 -12.59 -0.42 1.54
CA GLY A 14 -11.74 0.70 1.93
C GLY A 14 -10.25 0.34 2.00
N VAL A 15 -9.50 1.17 2.71
CA VAL A 15 -8.05 1.01 2.88
C VAL A 15 -7.63 -0.28 3.59
N GLU A 16 -8.50 -0.84 4.43
CA GLU A 16 -8.25 -2.11 5.11
C GLU A 16 -8.22 -3.28 4.11
N ALA A 17 -9.15 -3.31 3.14
CA ALA A 17 -9.16 -4.31 2.09
C ALA A 17 -7.91 -4.24 1.20
N VAL A 18 -7.44 -3.03 0.86
CA VAL A 18 -6.18 -2.84 0.13
C VAL A 18 -5.00 -3.36 0.94
N SER A 19 -4.92 -3.01 2.22
CA SER A 19 -3.86 -3.49 3.11
C SER A 19 -3.88 -5.01 3.29
N ALA A 20 -5.06 -5.62 3.37
CA ALA A 20 -5.22 -7.08 3.43
C ALA A 20 -4.79 -7.74 2.11
N LEU A 21 -5.11 -7.13 0.97
CA LEU A 21 -4.75 -7.63 -0.35
C LEU A 21 -3.23 -7.52 -0.61
N LEU A 22 -2.59 -6.42 -0.19
CA LEU A 22 -1.13 -6.27 -0.17
C LEU A 22 -0.47 -7.31 0.72
N LYS A 23 -1.04 -7.58 1.90
CA LYS A 23 -0.54 -8.65 2.79
C LYS A 23 -0.64 -10.04 2.16
N LYS A 24 -1.72 -10.30 1.41
CA LYS A 24 -1.96 -11.58 0.75
C LYS A 24 -1.10 -11.79 -0.50
N GLN A 25 -0.87 -10.74 -1.30
CA GLN A 25 -0.03 -10.82 -2.50
C GLN A 25 1.47 -10.83 -2.18
N PHE A 26 1.89 -10.08 -1.16
CA PHE A 26 3.29 -9.94 -0.77
C PHE A 26 3.47 -10.40 0.68
N PRO A 27 3.74 -11.69 0.91
CA PRO A 27 4.09 -12.19 2.24
C PRO A 27 5.46 -11.69 2.70
N ASP A 28 6.37 -11.43 1.76
CA ASP A 28 7.68 -10.81 2.01
C ASP A 28 7.56 -9.30 2.26
N ASP A 29 8.09 -8.83 3.39
CA ASP A 29 8.06 -7.41 3.77
C ASP A 29 8.76 -6.52 2.75
N GLY A 30 9.88 -6.97 2.16
CA GLY A 30 10.59 -6.21 1.14
C GLY A 30 9.81 -6.05 -0.16
N ALA A 31 9.08 -7.08 -0.58
CA ALA A 31 8.22 -7.02 -1.76
C ALA A 31 6.98 -6.16 -1.48
N ARG A 32 6.44 -6.23 -0.27
CA ARG A 32 5.32 -5.39 0.17
C ARG A 32 5.71 -3.91 0.18
N VAL A 33 6.86 -3.56 0.77
CA VAL A 33 7.36 -2.18 0.76
C VAL A 33 7.49 -1.67 -0.67
N ARG A 34 8.11 -2.43 -1.59
CA ARG A 34 8.20 -2.02 -2.99
C ARG A 34 6.84 -1.84 -3.65
N ALA A 35 5.88 -2.74 -3.42
CA ALA A 35 4.54 -2.61 -3.98
C ALA A 35 3.79 -1.38 -3.42
N THR A 36 3.98 -1.06 -2.15
CA THR A 36 3.41 0.13 -1.54
C THR A 36 4.14 1.42 -1.98
N GLU A 37 5.44 1.35 -2.28
CA GLU A 37 6.17 2.46 -2.91
C GLU A 37 5.64 2.73 -4.32
N ASP A 38 5.41 1.70 -5.13
CA ASP A 38 4.81 1.82 -6.47
C ASP A 38 3.41 2.48 -6.39
N LEU A 39 2.60 2.11 -5.38
CA LEU A 39 1.31 2.76 -5.09
C LEU A 39 1.46 4.23 -4.70
N GLU A 40 2.42 4.59 -3.84
CA GLU A 40 2.70 5.99 -3.50
C GLU A 40 3.16 6.79 -4.73
N GLU A 41 3.98 6.18 -5.61
CA GLU A 41 4.47 6.81 -6.84
C GLU A 41 3.37 7.13 -7.84
N THR A 42 2.24 6.41 -7.81
CA THR A 42 1.06 6.79 -8.63
C THR A 42 0.47 8.14 -8.24
N GLY A 43 0.74 8.62 -7.03
CA GLY A 43 0.14 9.84 -6.47
C GLY A 43 -1.34 9.69 -6.07
N LEU A 44 -1.94 8.52 -6.29
CA LEU A 44 -3.35 8.26 -5.98
C LEU A 44 -3.56 7.77 -4.55
N TRP A 45 -2.50 7.41 -3.83
CA TRP A 45 -2.59 6.77 -2.52
C TRP A 45 -1.76 7.51 -1.48
N GLY A 46 -2.38 7.84 -0.35
CA GLY A 46 -1.70 8.32 0.85
C GLY A 46 -1.17 7.13 1.65
N ILE A 47 0.15 7.02 1.78
CA ILE A 47 0.80 5.92 2.51
C ILE A 47 1.46 6.43 3.79
N LEU A 48 1.19 5.75 4.91
CA LEU A 48 1.93 5.92 6.14
C LEU A 48 3.07 4.90 6.21
N TRP A 49 4.29 5.39 6.21
CA TRP A 49 5.49 4.57 6.32
C TRP A 49 5.93 4.38 7.77
N HIS A 50 6.02 3.12 8.19
CA HIS A 50 6.78 2.72 9.37
C HIS A 50 8.25 2.52 8.99
N LYS A 51 9.14 3.08 9.81
CA LYS A 51 10.58 2.92 9.68
C LYS A 51 11.11 2.08 10.83
N SER A 52 11.94 1.09 10.51
CA SER A 52 12.47 0.19 11.50
C SER A 52 13.51 0.92 12.34
N SER A 53 13.33 0.96 13.65
CA SER A 53 14.28 1.60 14.57
C SER A 53 15.68 0.98 14.53
N ARG A 54 15.81 -0.25 14.00
CA ARG A 54 17.10 -0.97 13.91
C ARG A 54 17.91 -0.61 12.67
N THR A 55 17.26 -0.33 11.54
CA THR A 55 17.94 -0.11 10.25
C THR A 55 17.68 1.28 9.67
N GLY A 56 16.72 2.03 10.23
CA GLY A 56 16.26 3.32 9.71
C GLY A 56 15.49 3.23 8.38
N ARG A 57 15.31 2.03 7.83
CA ARG A 57 14.65 1.79 6.54
C ARG A 57 13.16 1.60 6.72
N ARG A 58 12.40 1.92 5.67
CA ARG A 58 10.98 1.59 5.57
C ARG A 58 10.83 0.07 5.63
N ASP A 59 10.06 -0.43 6.58
CA ASP A 59 9.77 -1.87 6.73
C ASP A 59 8.30 -2.20 6.51
N LEU A 60 7.41 -1.21 6.66
CA LEU A 60 5.98 -1.38 6.43
C LEU A 60 5.37 -0.09 5.90
N GLY A 61 4.58 -0.20 4.84
CA GLY A 61 3.73 0.88 4.34
C GLY A 61 2.26 0.51 4.54
N VAL A 62 1.50 1.42 5.14
CA VAL A 62 0.06 1.25 5.37
C VAL A 62 -0.69 2.27 4.53
N VAL A 63 -1.64 1.80 3.73
CA VAL A 63 -2.51 2.69 2.95
C VAL A 63 -3.46 3.41 3.91
N MET A 64 -3.43 4.74 3.90
CA MET A 64 -4.25 5.60 4.75
C MET A 64 -5.43 6.17 3.99
N GLU A 65 -5.18 6.68 2.79
CA GLU A 65 -6.17 7.42 2.00
C GLU A 65 -6.02 7.12 0.50
N PHE A 66 -7.10 7.31 -0.25
CA PHE A 66 -7.13 7.22 -1.70
C PHE A 66 -7.59 8.56 -2.26
N PHE A 67 -6.78 9.16 -3.13
CA PHE A 67 -6.99 10.46 -3.77
C PHE A 67 -7.45 10.32 -5.23
N GLY A 68 -7.50 9.11 -5.79
CA GLY A 68 -7.83 8.88 -7.20
C GLY A 68 -9.32 8.82 -7.55
N ASP A 69 -10.23 9.17 -6.63
CA ASP A 69 -11.69 9.25 -6.88
C ASP A 69 -12.14 10.71 -7.07
N GLU A 70 -11.39 11.49 -7.87
CA GLU A 70 -11.77 12.84 -8.33
C GLU A 70 -11.82 12.92 -9.86
#